data_AF-A0A1D3L000-F1
#
_entry.id   AF-A0A1D3L000-F1
#
_cell.length_a   1.000
_cell.length_b   1.000
_cell.length_c   1.000
_cell.angle_alpha   90.00
_cell.angle_beta   90.00
_cell.angle_gamma   90.00
#
_symmetry.space_group_name_H-M   'P 1'
#
loop_
_entity.id
_entity.type
_entity.pdbx_description
1 polymer ?
#
loop_
_entity_poly.entity_id
_entity_poly.type
_entity_poly.pdbx_seq_one_letter_code
_entity_poly.pdbx_strand_id
1 'polypeptide(L)' 'MEDKQRDMLIYIMGFVGVIVLLGGVFNLYTFKYGLFAAIIIWFICGAAKRIYS' A
#
# COMPACT_ATOMS: atom_id res chain seq x y z
N MET A 1 3.94 -18.84 -6.56
CA MET A 1 2.59 -18.24 -6.53
C MET A 1 2.17 -18.12 -7.97
N GLU A 2 0.96 -18.57 -8.33
CA GLU A 2 0.39 -18.24 -9.63
C GLU A 2 0.38 -16.71 -9.80
N ASP A 3 0.71 -16.21 -10.99
CA ASP A 3 0.81 -14.77 -11.28
C ASP A 3 -0.47 -14.02 -10.84
N LYS A 4 -1.62 -14.70 -10.96
CA LYS A 4 -2.93 -14.22 -10.47
C LYS A 4 -2.97 -13.93 -8.97
N GLN A 5 -2.34 -14.76 -8.14
CA GLN A 5 -2.29 -14.55 -6.70
C GLN A 5 -1.37 -13.37 -6.33
N ARG A 6 -0.31 -13.15 -7.11
CA ARG A 6 0.62 -12.02 -6.93
C ARG A 6 -0.03 -10.69 -7.29
N ASP A 7 -0.72 -10.63 -8.42
CA ASP A 7 -1.45 -9.42 -8.81
C ASP A 7 -2.53 -9.06 -7.79
N MET A 8 -3.25 -10.08 -7.28
CA MET A 8 -4.22 -9.89 -6.20
C MET A 8 -3.55 -9.35 -4.92
N LEU A 9 -2.38 -9.88 -4.55
CA LEU A 9 -1.62 -9.42 -3.38
C LEU A 9 -1.17 -7.95 -3.54
N ILE A 10 -0.69 -7.57 -4.72
CA ILE A 10 -0.27 -6.20 -5.04
C ILE A 10 -1.47 -5.24 -4.93
N TYR A 11 -2.63 -5.63 -5.46
CA TYR A 11 -3.86 -4.84 -5.33
C TYR A 11 -4.29 -4.66 -3.88
N ILE A 12 -4.27 -5.73 -3.08
CA ILE A 12 -4.61 -5.68 -1.65
C ILE A 12 -3.65 -4.74 -0.91
N MET A 13 -2.35 -4.83 -1.16
CA MET A 13 -1.35 -3.95 -0.56
C MET A 13 -1.55 -2.48 -0.97
N GLY A 14 -1.89 -2.22 -2.23
CA GLY A 14 -2.25 -0.89 -2.70
C GLY A 14 -3.48 -0.33 -1.96
N PHE A 15 -4.51 -1.15 -1.79
CA PHE A 15 -5.73 -0.78 -1.06
C PHE A 15 -5.48 -0.55 0.43
N VAL A 16 -4.65 -1.36 1.08
CA VAL A 16 -4.21 -1.15 2.47
C VAL A 16 -3.52 0.21 2.62
N GLY A 17 -2.66 0.60 1.67
CA GLY A 17 -2.06 1.94 1.65
C GLY A 17 -3.10 3.06 1.60
N VAL A 18 -4.19 2.90 0.85
CA VAL A 18 -5.32 3.85 0.81
C VAL A 18 -6.05 3.91 2.16
N ILE A 19 -6.33 2.77 2.79
CA ILE A 19 -6.98 2.72 4.11
C ILE A 19 -6.14 3.46 5.15
N VAL A 20 -4.81 3.25 5.14
CA VAL A 20 -3.88 3.95 6.03
C VAL A 20 -3.91 5.46 5.75
N LEU A 21 -3.89 5.88 4.49
CA LEU A 21 -4.01 7.31 4.18
C LEU A 21 -5.33 7.90 4.71
N LEU A 22 -6.45 7.21 4.49
CA LEU A 22 -7.77 7.60 4.97
C LEU A 22 -7.83 7.64 6.51
N GLY A 23 -7.19 6.71 7.20
CA GLY A 23 -7.07 6.73 8.66
C GLY A 23 -6.47 8.05 9.17
N GLY A 24 -5.44 8.54 8.47
CA GLY A 24 -4.87 9.86 8.75
C GLY A 24 -5.82 11.03 8.43
N VAL A 25 -6.60 10.93 7.34
CA VAL A 25 -7.60 11.96 6.95
C VAL A 25 -8.73 12.07 7.98
N PHE A 26 -9.19 10.93 8.51
CA PHE A 26 -10.22 10.87 9.55
C PHE A 26 -9.67 11.09 10.98
N ASN A 27 -8.41 11.51 11.10
CA ASN A 27 -7.78 11.89 12.36
C ASN A 27 -7.68 10.75 13.40
N LEU A 28 -7.65 9.48 12.95
CA LEU A 28 -7.38 8.32 13.82
C LEU A 28 -5.96 8.33 14.40
N TYR A 29 -5.05 8.99 13.71
CA TYR A 29 -3.68 9.30 14.12
C TYR A 29 -3.21 10.53 13.32
N THR A 30 -2.06 11.11 13.69
CA THR A 30 -1.58 12.31 12.98
C THR A 30 -1.37 12.01 11.50
N PHE A 31 -2.00 12.82 10.65
CA PHE A 31 -1.98 12.66 9.18
C PHE A 31 -0.59 12.39 8.60
N LYS A 32 0.44 13.06 9.13
CA LYS A 32 1.84 12.84 8.73
C LYS A 32 2.28 11.37 8.81
N TYR A 33 1.90 10.65 9.86
CA TYR A 33 2.25 9.23 10.02
C TYR A 33 1.52 8.36 9.01
N GLY A 34 0.25 8.66 8.71
CA GLY A 34 -0.50 7.97 7.65
C GLY A 34 0.08 8.17 6.27
N LEU A 35 0.44 9.42 5.96
CA LEU A 35 1.05 9.77 4.69
C LEU A 35 2.38 9.04 4.48
N PHE A 36 3.27 9.05 5.46
CA PHE A 36 4.55 8.33 5.37
C PHE A 36 4.36 6.82 5.26
N ALA A 37 3.46 6.23 6.06
CA ALA A 37 3.19 4.80 6.00
C ALA A 37 2.60 4.38 4.64
N ALA A 38 1.63 5.13 4.10
CA ALA A 38 1.03 4.85 2.80
C ALA A 38 2.06 4.94 1.66
N ILE A 39 2.94 5.96 1.67
CA ILE A 39 4.01 6.12 0.69
C ILE A 39 4.98 4.91 0.72
N ILE A 40 5.40 4.50 1.92
CA ILE A 40 6.31 3.34 2.07
C ILE A 40 5.66 2.07 1.53
N ILE A 41 4.39 1.82 1.88
CA ILE A 41 3.63 0.65 1.41
C ILE A 41 3.56 0.65 -0.12
N TRP A 42 3.20 1.76 -0.76
CA TRP A 42 3.12 1.85 -2.22
C TRP A 42 4.48 1.72 -2.90
N PHE A 43 5.55 2.25 -2.30
CA PHE A 43 6.89 2.14 -2.85
C PHE A 43 7.37 0.68 -2.86
N ILE A 44 7.17 -0.04 -1.75
CA ILE A 44 7.48 -1.48 -1.65
C ILE A 44 6.63 -2.28 -2.63
N CYS A 45 5.34 -1.95 -2.74
CA CYS A 45 4.41 -2.63 -3.63
C CYS A 45 4.77 -2.43 -5.11
N GLY A 46 5.14 -1.20 -5.50
CA GLY A 46 5.62 -0.87 -6.85
C GLY A 46 6.96 -1.56 -7.18
N ALA A 47 7.89 -1.60 -6.21
CA ALA A 47 9.16 -2.31 -6.38
C ALA A 47 8.95 -3.82 -6.53
N ALA A 48 8.05 -4.41 -5.72
CA ALA A 48 7.69 -5.82 -5.84
C ALA A 48 7.07 -6.12 -7.21
N LYS A 49 6.15 -5.29 -7.70
CA LYS A 49 5.60 -5.47 -9.05
C LYS A 49 6.69 -5.48 -10.13
N ARG A 50 7.69 -4.58 -10.01
CA ARG A 50 8.77 -4.45 -11.01
C ARG A 50 9.77 -5.60 -11.02
N ILE A 51 10.06 -6.19 -9.86
CA ILE A 51 11.02 -7.30 -9.74
C ILE A 51 10.45 -8.61 -10.30
N TYR A 52 9.14 -8.76 -10.29
CA TYR A 52 8.47 -10.01 -10.61
C TYR A 52 7.59 -9.94 -11.87
N SER A 53 7.59 -8.80 -12.57
CA SER A 53 7.00 -8.60 -13.90
C SER A 53 8.07 -8.68 -14.96
#